data_AF-D1P869-F1
#
_entry.id   AF-D1P869-F1
#
_cell.length_a   1.000
_cell.length_b   1.000
_cell.length_c   1.000
_cell.angle_alpha   90.00
_cell.angle_beta   90.00
_cell.angle_gamma   90.00
#
_symmetry.space_group_name_H-M   'P 1'
#
loop_
_entity.id
_entity.type
_entity.pdbx_description
1 polymer ?
#
loop_
_entity_poly.entity_id
_entity_poly.type
_entity_poly.pdbx_seq_one_letter_code
_entity_poly.pdbx_strand_id
1 'polypeptide(L)' 'MIRIGVVTAVDVKKGCRVQIGDLETEWLNWITLRAGSTRTMNAPSVGEQVIILAIGGELTTAFVLTG' A
#
# COMPACT_ATOMS: atom_id res chain seq x y z
N MET A 1 -9.68 -9.05 -4.38
CA MET A 1 -8.69 -10.07 -3.95
C MET A 1 -7.90 -9.52 -2.77
N ILE A 2 -7.51 -10.36 -1.80
CA ILE A 2 -6.69 -9.95 -0.65
C ILE A 2 -5.36 -10.69 -0.72
N ARG A 3 -4.25 -9.97 -0.56
CA ARG A 3 -2.89 -10.53 -0.54
C ARG A 3 -2.08 -9.90 0.60
N ILE A 4 -0.99 -10.58 0.97
CA ILE A 4 0.00 -10.08 1.94
C ILE A 4 1.28 -9.79 1.17
N GLY A 5 2.00 -8.74 1.55
CA GLY A 5 3.30 -8.41 0.98
C GLY A 5 4.17 -7.61 1.94
N VAL A 6 5.37 -7.27 1.48
CA VAL A 6 6.36 -6.48 2.24
C VAL A 6 6.71 -5.22 1.47
N VAL A 7 6.70 -4.07 2.14
CA VAL A 7 6.99 -2.78 1.53
C VAL A 7 8.45 -2.72 1.08
N THR A 8 8.70 -2.44 -0.19
CA THR A 8 10.05 -2.34 -0.78
C THR A 8 10.50 -0.89 -0.97
N ALA A 9 9.56 0.02 -1.24
CA ALA A 9 9.85 1.43 -1.44
C ALA A 9 8.69 2.32 -0.98
N VAL A 10 8.99 3.53 -0.52
CA VAL A 10 8.00 4.50 -0.04
C VAL A 10 8.36 5.89 -0.56
N ASP A 11 7.38 6.56 -1.14
CA ASP A 11 7.47 7.94 -1.62
C ASP A 11 6.20 8.69 -1.18
N VAL A 12 6.37 9.81 -0.48
CA VAL A 12 5.25 10.59 0.10
C VAL A 12 4.29 11.13 -0.96
N LYS A 13 4.73 11.32 -2.20
CA LYS A 13 3.91 11.82 -3.31
C LYS A 13 3.33 10.72 -4.18
N LYS A 14 4.05 9.59 -4.32
CA LYS A 14 3.65 8.51 -5.24
C LYS A 14 2.92 7.36 -4.56
N GLY A 15 3.19 7.11 -3.28
CA GLY A 15 2.69 5.94 -2.56
C GLY A 15 3.80 4.98 -2.17
N CYS A 16 3.47 3.70 -2.02
CA CYS A 16 4.43 2.65 -1.67
C CYS A 16 4.42 1.52 -2.69
N ARG A 17 5.54 0.83 -2.82
CA ARG A 17 5.66 -0.41 -3.59
C ARG A 17 5.75 -1.58 -2.63
N VAL A 18 5.14 -2.70 -3.01
CA VAL A 18 5.04 -3.88 -2.15
C VAL A 18 5.44 -5.11 -2.95
N GLN A 19 6.30 -5.95 -2.37
CA GLN A 19 6.64 -7.25 -2.89
C GLN A 19 5.59 -8.28 -2.49
N ILE A 20 5.07 -9.03 -3.45
CA ILE A 20 4.09 -10.11 -3.29
C ILE A 20 4.65 -11.37 -3.95
N GLY A 21 5.28 -12.25 -3.18
CA GLY A 21 6.02 -13.38 -3.75
C GLY A 21 7.14 -12.86 -4.66
N ASP A 22 7.11 -13.22 -5.95
CA ASP A 22 8.09 -12.76 -6.95
C ASP A 22 7.67 -11.49 -7.71
N LEU A 23 6.45 -10.98 -7.46
CA LEU A 23 5.92 -9.78 -8.10
C LEU A 23 6.16 -8.54 -7.24
N GLU A 24 6.76 -7.48 -7.81
CA GLU A 24 6.78 -6.16 -7.20
C GLU A 24 5.64 -5.30 -7.79
N THR A 25 4.84 -4.65 -6.96
CA THR A 25 3.76 -3.77 -7.44
C THR A 25 4.29 -2.48 -8.06
N GLU A 26 3.43 -1.80 -8.82
CA GLU A 26 3.58 -0.37 -9.07
C GLU A 26 3.33 0.44 -7.79
N TRP A 27 3.38 1.77 -7.91
CA TRP A 27 3.07 2.69 -6.81
C TRP A 27 1.60 2.57 -6.40
N LEU A 28 1.37 2.14 -5.17
CA LEU A 28 0.04 2.00 -4.57
C LEU A 28 -0.14 3.00 -3.43
N ASN A 29 -1.35 3.55 -3.33
CA ASN A 29 -1.73 4.35 -2.18
C ASN A 29 -1.92 3.47 -0.94
N TRP A 30 -1.45 3.93 0.20
CA TRP A 30 -1.79 3.32 1.48
C TRP A 30 -3.01 3.98 2.10
N ILE A 31 -3.75 3.21 2.89
CA ILE A 31 -4.89 3.67 3.66
C ILE A 31 -4.37 4.42 4.88
N THR A 32 -4.97 5.57 5.15
CA THR A 32 -4.77 6.34 6.38
C THR A 32 -6.09 6.44 7.13
N LEU A 33 -6.04 6.66 8.44
CA LEU A 33 -7.23 6.75 9.28
C LEU A 33 -8.18 7.88 8.84
N ARG A 34 -7.63 9.00 8.35
CA ARG A 34 -8.40 10.18 7.91
C ARG A 34 -7.77 10.83 6.68
N ALA A 35 -8.54 10.98 5.61
CA ALA A 35 -8.13 11.62 4.34
C ALA A 35 -9.06 12.78 3.92
N GLY A 36 -9.82 13.35 4.87
CA GLY A 36 -10.78 14.43 4.61
C GLY A 36 -10.23 15.83 4.92
N SER A 37 -11.04 16.65 5.59
CA SER A 37 -10.60 17.95 6.14
C SER A 37 -9.56 17.77 7.25
N THR A 38 -9.80 16.83 8.17
CA THR A 38 -8.77 16.28 9.06
C THR A 38 -7.99 15.21 8.31
N ARG A 39 -6.65 15.30 8.37
CA ARG A 39 -5.75 14.39 7.66
C ARG A 39 -4.73 13.79 8.62
N THR A 40 -4.55 12.49 8.51
CA THR A 40 -3.46 11.76 9.15
C THR A 40 -2.52 11.27 8.07
N MET A 41 -1.21 11.31 8.30
CA MET A 41 -0.22 10.81 7.35
C MET A 41 0.83 10.02 8.12
N ASN A 42 0.65 8.70 8.11
CA ASN A 42 1.61 7.75 8.65
C ASN A 42 2.05 6.89 7.47
N ALA A 43 3.16 7.26 6.85
CA ALA A 43 3.70 6.48 5.75
C ALA A 43 4.21 5.13 6.27
N PRO A 44 4.04 4.03 5.51
CA PRO A 44 4.64 2.75 5.86
C PRO A 44 6.17 2.84 5.91
N SER A 45 6.79 1.90 6.61
CA SER A 45 8.24 1.71 6.60
C SER A 45 8.65 0.63 5.60
N VAL A 46 9.82 0.77 4.97
CA VAL A 46 10.40 -0.30 4.16
C VAL A 46 10.68 -1.52 5.04
N GLY A 47 10.31 -2.71 4.57
CA GLY A 47 10.37 -3.96 5.33
C GLY A 47 9.13 -4.26 6.17
N GLU A 48 8.16 -3.34 6.24
CA GLU A 48 6.89 -3.55 6.93
C GLU A 48 6.00 -4.54 6.16
N GLN A 49 5.40 -5.50 6.88
CA GLN A 49 4.43 -6.42 6.32
C GLN A 49 3.06 -5.76 6.24
N VAL A 50 2.42 -5.82 5.08
CA VAL A 50 1.16 -5.11 4.80
C VAL A 50 0.14 -5.99 4.09
N ILE A 51 -1.13 -5.59 4.16
CA ILE A 51 -2.23 -6.22 3.43
C ILE A 51 -2.55 -5.39 2.19
N ILE A 52 -2.78 -6.06 1.07
CA ILE A 52 -3.10 -5.44 -0.22
C ILE A 52 -4.53 -5.82 -0.61
N LEU A 53 -5.34 -4.80 -0.85
CA LEU A 53 -6.76 -4.91 -1.18
C LEU A 53 -6.97 -4.52 -2.64
N ALA A 54 -7.09 -5.51 -3.52
CA ALA A 54 -7.26 -5.30 -4.96
C ALA A 54 -8.73 -5.31 -5.37
N ILE A 55 -9.23 -4.19 -5.89
CA ILE A 55 -10.61 -4.03 -6.36
C ILE A 55 -10.77 -4.77 -7.69
N GLY A 56 -11.75 -5.67 -7.79
CA GLY A 56 -11.93 -6.51 -8.99
C GLY A 56 -10.81 -7.53 -9.22
N GLY A 57 -9.83 -7.65 -8.30
CA GLY A 57 -8.69 -8.56 -8.44
C GLY A 57 -7.50 -7.98 -9.22
N GLU A 58 -7.60 -6.74 -9.68
CA GLU A 58 -6.56 -6.04 -10.42
C GLU A 58 -5.66 -5.24 -9.46
N LEU A 59 -4.34 -5.33 -9.63
CA LEU A 59 -3.37 -4.67 -8.74
C LEU A 59 -3.23 -3.17 -9.04
N THR A 60 -3.54 -2.73 -10.26
CA THR A 60 -3.51 -1.30 -10.61
C THR A 60 -4.53 -0.45 -9.85
N THR A 61 -5.55 -1.08 -9.25
CA THR A 61 -6.58 -0.42 -8.43
C THR A 61 -6.49 -0.80 -6.95
N ALA A 62 -5.35 -1.36 -6.53
CA ALA A 62 -5.18 -1.84 -5.17
C ALA A 62 -4.79 -0.75 -4.17
N PHE A 63 -5.13 -0.99 -2.90
CA PHE A 63 -4.73 -0.16 -1.76
C PHE A 63 -3.98 -0.98 -0.72
N VAL A 64 -3.04 -0.34 -0.05
CA VAL A 64 -2.22 -0.96 1.00
C VAL A 64 -2.78 -0.59 2.37
N LEU A 65 -3.07 -1.59 3.19
CA LEU A 65 -3.40 -1.40 4.60
C LEU A 65 -2.17 -1.73 5.44
N THR A 66 -1.70 -0.73 6.18
CA THR A 66 -0.57 -0.80 7.11
C THR A 66 -1.07 -1.14 8.51
N GLY A 67 -0.20 -1.69 9.37
CA GLY A 67 -0.57 -2.21 10.69
C GLY A 67 0.58 -2.18 11.67
#